data_AF-A0A8B8G9D3-F1
#
_entry.id   AF-A0A8B8G9D3-F1
#
_cell.length_a   1.000
_cell.length_b   1.000
_cell.length_c   1.000
_cell.angle_alpha   90.00
_cell.angle_beta   90.00
_cell.angle_gamma   90.00
#
_symmetry.space_group_name_H-M   'P 1'
#
loop_
_entity.id
_entity.type
_entity.pdbx_description
1 polymer ?
#
loop_
_entity_poly.entity_id
_entity_poly.type
_entity_poly.pdbx_seq_one_letter_code
_entity_poly.pdbx_strand_id
1 'polypeptide(L)'
;MDSSKLLELTLFEPLTTINNDSYDNYQLYSQIKEIVGAIFEFDNILFLTKWKNSKDIRVVESRVMNRIFPQMVINYYEQILFKT
;
A
#
# COMPACT_ATOMS: atom_id res chain seq x y z
N MET A 1 -1.63 24.03 -23.26
CA MET A 1 -1.42 22.78 -22.51
C MET A 1 -1.87 23.07 -21.10
N ASP A 2 -3.05 22.57 -20.75
CA ASP A 2 -3.80 23.02 -19.58
C ASP A 2 -3.23 22.37 -18.30
N SER A 3 -2.60 23.16 -17.42
CA SER A 3 -1.98 22.71 -16.16
C SER A 3 -2.98 22.08 -15.19
N SER A 4 -4.28 22.23 -15.45
CA SER A 4 -5.38 21.61 -14.73
C SER A 4 -5.42 20.08 -14.87
N LYS A 5 -4.85 19.49 -15.95
CA LYS A 5 -4.74 18.03 -16.10
C LYS A 5 -3.60 17.39 -15.30
N LEU A 6 -2.64 18.18 -14.82
CA LEU A 6 -1.57 17.68 -13.96
C LEU A 6 -2.00 17.58 -12.48
N LEU A 7 -3.09 18.26 -12.10
CA LEU A 7 -3.65 18.23 -10.75
C LEU A 7 -4.58 17.01 -10.48
N GLU A 8 -5.02 16.31 -11.52
CA GLU A 8 -5.76 15.04 -11.37
C GLU A 8 -4.85 13.84 -11.06
N LEU A 9 -3.55 13.94 -11.41
CA LEU A 9 -2.55 12.91 -11.04
C LEU A 9 -2.03 13.08 -9.61
N THR A 10 -2.39 14.17 -8.93
CA THR A 10 -2.02 14.46 -7.53
C THR A 10 -3.13 14.12 -6.51
N LEU A 11 -4.21 13.45 -6.92
CA LEU A 11 -5.29 13.00 -6.03
C LEU A 11 -4.97 11.72 -5.23
N PHE A 12 -3.71 11.29 -5.24
CA PHE A 12 -3.16 10.43 -4.20
C PHE A 12 -2.11 11.24 -3.45
N GLU A 13 -2.56 12.06 -2.51
CA GLU A 13 -1.65 12.63 -1.52
C GLU A 13 -0.90 11.46 -0.86
N PRO A 14 0.45 11.47 -0.86
CA PRO A 14 1.20 10.50 -0.10
C PRO A 14 0.74 10.63 1.36
N LEU A 15 0.33 9.51 1.98
CA LEU A 15 -0.15 9.46 3.36
C LEU A 15 1.00 9.69 4.36
N THR A 16 1.78 10.75 4.19
CA THR A 16 2.96 11.08 5.02
C THR A 16 2.62 11.89 6.26
N THR A 17 1.35 12.24 6.50
CA THR A 17 0.95 12.85 7.78
C THR A 17 0.44 11.78 8.72
N ILE A 18 1.39 11.01 9.27
CA ILE A 18 1.18 10.10 10.39
C ILE A 18 0.93 10.93 11.64
N ASN A 19 -0.27 11.48 11.79
CA ASN A 19 -0.74 11.92 13.10
C ASN A 19 -1.10 10.64 13.87
N ASN A 20 -0.29 10.37 14.89
CA ASN A 20 -0.48 9.26 15.80
C ASN A 20 -1.91 9.28 16.37
N ASP A 21 -2.55 8.11 16.40
CA ASP A 21 -3.74 7.79 17.20
C ASP A 21 -5.15 8.07 16.65
N SER A 22 -5.42 7.83 15.36
CA SER A 22 -6.81 7.69 14.89
C SER A 22 -7.12 6.28 14.37
N TYR A 23 -8.03 5.61 15.10
CA TYR A 23 -8.67 4.32 14.75
C TYR A 23 -9.38 4.34 13.38
N ASP A 24 -9.53 5.50 12.74
CA ASP A 24 -10.24 5.70 11.48
C ASP A 24 -9.54 5.08 10.26
N ASN A 25 -8.25 4.73 10.37
CA ASN A 25 -7.50 4.14 9.26
C ASN A 25 -7.75 2.63 9.06
N TYR A 26 -8.27 1.91 10.06
CA TYR A 26 -8.49 0.45 9.93
C TYR A 26 -9.58 0.12 8.90
N GLN A 27 -10.61 0.97 8.80
CA GLN A 27 -11.69 0.77 7.82
C GLN A 27 -11.19 0.94 6.39
N LEU A 28 -10.27 1.89 6.16
CA LEU A 28 -9.63 2.07 4.87
C LEU A 28 -8.87 0.81 4.45
N TYR A 29 -8.06 0.26 5.37
CA TYR A 29 -7.25 -0.92 5.09
C TYR A 29 -8.02 -2.24 5.03
N SER A 30 -9.25 -2.31 5.58
CA SER A 30 -10.10 -3.51 5.56
C SER A 30 -10.39 -4.07 4.16
N GLN A 31 -10.21 -3.23 3.15
CA GLN A 31 -10.40 -3.57 1.74
C GLN A 31 -9.16 -4.17 1.10
N ILE A 32 -7.98 -4.14 1.72
CA ILE A 32 -6.80 -4.81 1.17
C ILE A 32 -7.04 -6.31 1.09
N LYS A 33 -6.78 -6.88 -0.08
CA LYS A 33 -6.99 -8.30 -0.39
C LYS A 33 -5.67 -9.06 -0.43
N GLU A 34 -4.69 -8.53 -1.15
CA GLU A 34 -3.42 -9.21 -1.38
C GLU A 34 -2.30 -8.21 -1.70
N ILE A 35 -1.07 -8.58 -1.35
CA ILE A 35 0.15 -7.97 -1.86
C ILE A 35 0.48 -8.66 -3.17
N VAL A 36 0.59 -7.90 -4.26
CA VAL A 36 0.90 -8.42 -5.60
C VAL A 36 2.35 -8.17 -6.01
N GLY A 37 3.04 -7.33 -5.26
CA GLY A 37 4.43 -6.99 -5.52
C GLY A 37 4.99 -6.04 -4.47
N ALA A 38 6.28 -5.76 -4.57
CA ALA A 38 6.97 -4.79 -3.75
C ALA A 38 7.98 -4.04 -4.61
N ILE A 39 8.15 -2.76 -4.32
CA ILE A 39 9.22 -1.93 -4.88
C ILE A 39 10.12 -1.46 -3.74
N PHE A 40 11.41 -1.36 -4.04
CA PHE A 40 12.41 -0.84 -3.12
C PHE A 40 12.85 0.53 -3.62
N GLU A 41 12.58 1.58 -2.84
CA GLU A 41 12.86 2.96 -3.21
C GLU A 41 13.33 3.75 -1.98
N PHE A 42 14.46 4.47 -2.10
CA PHE A 42 15.05 5.30 -1.03
C PHE A 42 15.10 4.60 0.33
N ASP A 43 15.64 3.38 0.39
CA ASP A 43 15.73 2.52 1.59
C ASP A 43 14.37 2.12 2.21
N ASN A 44 13.27 2.35 1.50
CA ASN A 44 11.93 1.97 1.92
C ASN A 44 11.35 0.90 1.00
N ILE A 45 10.67 -0.06 1.62
CA ILE A 45 9.84 -1.03 0.89
C ILE A 45 8.44 -0.45 0.79
N LEU A 46 7.90 -0.43 -0.42
CA LEU A 46 6.50 -0.10 -0.69
C LEU A 46 5.82 -1.33 -1.30
N PHE A 47 4.66 -1.70 -0.75
CA PHE A 47 3.89 -2.82 -1.25
C PHE A 47 2.86 -2.37 -2.28
N LEU A 48 2.81 -3.10 -3.39
CA LEU A 48 1.75 -3.03 -4.38
C LEU A 48 0.59 -3.89 -3.89
N THR A 49 -0.54 -3.28 -3.62
CA THR A 49 -1.70 -3.92 -2.98
C THR A 49 -2.91 -3.91 -3.88
N LYS A 50 -3.63 -5.02 -3.91
CA LYS A 50 -4.95 -5.12 -4.56
C LYS A 50 -6.04 -5.01 -3.52
N TRP A 51 -7.11 -4.32 -3.90
CA TRP A 51 -8.20 -3.96 -3.00
C TRP A 51 -9.50 -4.66 -3.43
N LYS A 52 -10.35 -4.98 -2.46
CA LYS A 52 -11.69 -5.53 -2.70
C LYS A 52 -12.47 -4.54 -3.55
N ASN A 53 -13.18 -5.05 -4.55
CA ASN A 53 -14.03 -4.27 -5.44
C ASN A 53 -13.31 -3.15 -6.23
N SER A 54 -11.98 -3.19 -6.33
CA SER A 54 -11.20 -2.30 -7.19
C SER A 54 -10.32 -3.12 -8.13
N LYS A 55 -10.18 -2.64 -9.38
CA LYS A 55 -9.20 -3.17 -10.34
C LYS A 55 -7.85 -2.48 -10.21
N ASP A 56 -7.77 -1.41 -9.43
CA ASP A 56 -6.59 -0.59 -9.29
C ASP A 56 -5.61 -1.25 -8.31
N ILE A 57 -4.33 -1.01 -8.58
CA ILE A 57 -3.23 -1.35 -7.68
C ILE A 57 -2.86 -0.07 -6.95
N ARG A 58 -2.76 -0.13 -5.62
CA ARG A 58 -2.35 1.01 -4.79
C ARG A 58 -1.08 0.68 -4.02
N VAL A 59 -0.29 1.71 -3.78
CA VAL A 59 0.96 1.62 -3.03
C VAL A 59 0.68 1.84 -1.55
N VAL A 60 1.22 0.97 -0.69
CA VAL A 60 1.14 1.11 0.76
C VAL A 60 2.54 0.92 1.34
N GLU A 61 2.94 1.78 2.28
CA GLU A 61 4.24 1.65 2.94
C GLU A 61 4.35 0.32 3.70
N SER A 62 5.53 -0.30 3.65
CA SER A 62 5.83 -1.50 4.43
C SER A 62 5.62 -1.31 5.92
N ARG A 63 5.94 -0.12 6.48
CA ARG A 63 5.71 0.19 7.90
C ARG A 63 4.24 0.01 8.30
N VAL A 64 3.31 0.40 7.44
CA VAL A 64 1.87 0.24 7.66
C VAL A 64 1.48 -1.23 7.53
N MET A 65 1.90 -1.90 6.45
CA MET A 65 1.53 -3.30 6.20
C MET A 65 2.08 -4.25 7.28
N ASN A 66 3.31 -4.03 7.76
CA ASN A 66 3.92 -4.82 8.83
C ASN A 66 3.14 -4.71 10.15
N ARG A 67 2.53 -3.55 10.42
CA ARG A 67 1.75 -3.31 11.62
C ARG A 67 0.33 -3.88 11.52
N ILE A 68 -0.33 -3.68 10.38
CA ILE A 68 -1.77 -3.97 10.23
C ILE A 68 -2.03 -5.38 9.67
N PHE A 69 -1.20 -5.87 8.75
CA PHE A 69 -1.36 -7.19 8.13
C PHE A 69 -0.06 -8.01 8.17
N PRO A 70 0.54 -8.24 9.36
CA PRO A 70 1.82 -8.94 9.48
C PRO A 70 1.79 -10.32 8.79
N GLN A 71 0.70 -11.07 8.92
CA GLN A 71 0.56 -12.38 8.28
C GLN A 71 0.49 -12.30 6.75
N MET A 72 -0.13 -11.26 6.19
CA MET A 72 -0.16 -11.05 4.74
C MET A 72 1.25 -10.76 4.20
N VAL A 73 2.03 -9.97 4.95
CA VAL A 73 3.42 -9.66 4.61
C VAL A 73 4.30 -10.90 4.68
N ILE A 74 4.18 -11.69 5.76
CA ILE A 74 4.94 -12.95 5.91
C ILE A 74 4.62 -13.90 4.76
N ASN A 75 3.33 -14.15 4.50
CA ASN A 75 2.90 -15.03 3.41
C ASN A 75 3.43 -14.56 2.05
N TYR A 76 3.44 -13.25 1.79
CA TYR A 76 4.00 -12.70 0.57
C TYR A 76 5.50 -13.04 0.43
N TYR A 77 6.30 -12.85 1.49
CA TYR A 77 7.72 -13.19 1.45
C TYR A 77 7.96 -14.69 1.36
N GLU A 78 7.19 -15.53 2.08
CA GLU A 78 7.27 -16.97 1.96
C GLU A 78 6.96 -17.44 0.52
N GLN A 79 5.93 -16.87 -0.11
CA GLN A 79 5.61 -17.18 -1.50
C GLN A 79 6.73 -16.81 -2.47
N ILE A 80 7.49 -15.75 -2.21
CA ILE A 80 8.63 -15.36 -3.06
C ILE A 80 9.82 -16.28 -2.82
N LEU A 81 10.13 -16.58 -1.55
CA LEU A 81 11.30 -17.37 -1.19
C LEU A 81 11.15 -18.85 -1.56
N PHE A 82 9.95 -19.40 -1.45
CA PHE A 82 9.70 -20.84 -1.61
C PHE A 82 9.04 -21.25 -2.94
N LYS A 83 8.78 -20.32 -3.86
CA LYS A 83 8.28 -20.65 -5.23
C LYS A 83 9.37 -21.14 -6.20
N THR A 84 10.45 -21.71 -5.70
CA THR A 84 11.48 -22.37 -6.52
C THR A 84 11.12 -23.84 -6.73
#